data_AF-G8JWJ6-F1
#
_entry.id   AF-G8JWJ6-F1
#
_cell.length_a   1.000
_cell.length_b   1.000
_cell.length_c   1.000
_cell.angle_alpha   90.00
_cell.angle_beta   90.00
_cell.angle_gamma   90.00
#
_symmetry.space_group_name_H-M   'P 1'
#
loop_
_entity.id
_entity.type
_entity.pdbx_description
1 polymer ?
#
loop_
_entity_poly.entity_id
_entity_poly.type
_entity_poly.pdbx_seq_one_letter_code
_entity_poly.pdbx_strand_id
1 'polypeptide(L)'
;MLRNIPLYNTLGYEMPKKRPELKLPNLGLPRSTTTAEHLQAWSDECDQIIGSMESLEEQSKEWDLWYDQMFLQKQPPGISDAGILSPKKKLNSST
;
A
#
# COMPACT_ATOMS: atom_id res chain seq x y z
N MET A 1 -20.96 -31.31 76.67
CA MET A 1 -21.07 -29.83 76.69
C MET A 1 -19.95 -29.08 75.95
N LEU A 2 -18.87 -29.73 75.47
CA LEU A 2 -17.81 -29.03 74.72
C LEU A 2 -18.18 -28.60 73.29
N ARG A 3 -19.17 -29.23 72.66
CA ARG A 3 -19.58 -28.93 71.27
C ARG A 3 -20.23 -27.55 71.10
N ASN A 4 -20.66 -26.93 72.19
CA ASN A 4 -21.33 -25.62 72.18
C ASN A 4 -20.33 -24.47 72.43
N ILE A 5 -19.04 -24.77 72.55
CA ILE A 5 -17.99 -23.78 72.77
C ILE A 5 -17.29 -23.54 71.42
N PRO A 6 -17.34 -22.31 70.85
CA PRO A 6 -16.62 -22.01 69.63
C PRO A 6 -15.12 -22.09 69.86
N LEU A 7 -14.42 -22.78 68.97
CA LEU A 7 -12.97 -22.86 68.98
C LEU A 7 -12.39 -21.65 68.25
N TYR A 8 -11.39 -21.03 68.85
CA TYR A 8 -10.68 -19.87 68.28
C TYR A 8 -9.25 -20.28 67.91
N ASN A 9 -8.73 -19.68 66.84
CA ASN A 9 -7.34 -19.88 66.46
C ASN A 9 -6.43 -19.07 67.39
N THR A 10 -5.36 -19.68 67.88
CA THR A 10 -4.34 -19.05 68.75
C THR A 10 -3.63 -17.88 68.07
N LEU A 11 -3.52 -17.89 66.74
CA LEU A 11 -2.92 -16.81 65.95
C LEU A 11 -3.87 -15.63 65.71
N GLY A 12 -5.15 -15.75 66.08
CA GLY A 12 -6.14 -14.67 66.02
C GLY A 12 -6.12 -13.86 64.72
N TYR A 13 -5.73 -12.59 64.84
CA TYR A 13 -5.66 -11.62 63.74
C TYR A 13 -4.44 -11.76 62.83
N GLU A 14 -3.40 -12.47 63.27
CA GLU A 14 -2.21 -12.78 62.45
C GLU A 14 -2.45 -13.94 61.49
N MET A 15 -3.55 -14.67 61.65
CA MET A 15 -3.93 -15.73 60.73
C MET A 15 -4.22 -15.14 59.33
N PRO A 16 -3.49 -15.56 58.28
CA PRO A 16 -3.69 -15.03 56.94
C PRO A 16 -5.10 -15.41 56.44
N LYS A 17 -5.91 -14.38 56.19
CA LYS A 17 -7.26 -14.54 55.63
C LYS A 17 -7.18 -14.72 54.12
N LYS A 18 -8.11 -15.51 53.56
CA LYS A 18 -8.23 -15.67 52.10
C LYS A 18 -8.43 -14.29 51.45
N ARG A 19 -7.58 -13.96 50.48
CA ARG A 19 -7.73 -12.73 49.70
C ARG A 19 -8.89 -12.88 48.71
N PRO A 20 -9.66 -11.82 48.46
CA PRO A 20 -10.70 -11.85 47.42
C PRO A 20 -10.07 -12.09 46.05
N GLU A 21 -10.75 -12.88 45.24
CA GLU A 21 -10.32 -13.18 43.87
C GLU A 21 -10.46 -11.92 43.00
N LEU A 22 -9.39 -11.59 42.28
CA LEU A 22 -9.38 -10.44 41.38
C LEU A 22 -10.20 -10.78 40.14
N LYS A 23 -11.41 -10.21 40.05
CA LYS A 23 -12.26 -10.34 38.87
C LYS A 23 -11.77 -9.38 37.79
N LEU A 24 -10.97 -9.90 36.87
CA LEU A 24 -10.59 -9.14 35.67
C LEU A 24 -11.75 -9.18 34.66
N PRO A 25 -12.11 -8.04 34.05
CA PRO A 25 -13.07 -8.03 32.97
C PRO A 25 -12.49 -8.73 31.74
N ASN A 26 -13.32 -9.47 31.02
CA ASN A 26 -12.94 -10.07 29.76
C ASN A 26 -12.68 -8.96 28.73
N LEU A 27 -11.44 -8.86 28.27
CA LEU A 27 -11.06 -8.05 27.12
C LEU A 27 -11.56 -8.76 25.86
N GLY A 28 -12.76 -8.38 25.42
CA GLY A 28 -13.29 -8.82 24.13
C GLY A 28 -12.52 -8.13 23.01
N LEU A 29 -11.87 -8.92 22.15
CA LEU A 29 -11.30 -8.38 20.92
C LEU A 29 -12.42 -7.97 19.98
N PRO A 30 -12.27 -6.86 19.23
CA PRO A 30 -13.21 -6.52 18.18
C PRO A 30 -13.25 -7.66 17.15
N ARG A 31 -14.42 -7.85 16.52
CA ARG A 31 -14.55 -8.83 15.44
C ARG A 31 -13.61 -8.43 14.32
N SER A 32 -12.67 -9.31 13.98
CA SER A 32 -11.84 -9.13 12.80
C SER A 32 -12.71 -9.21 11.55
N THR A 33 -12.47 -8.31 10.61
CA THR A 33 -12.97 -8.40 9.25
C THR A 33 -12.57 -9.77 8.67
N THR A 34 -13.42 -10.35 7.83
CA THR A 34 -13.14 -11.69 7.30
C THR A 34 -11.97 -11.64 6.33
N THR A 35 -11.21 -12.74 6.25
CA THR A 35 -10.10 -12.85 5.27
C THR A 35 -10.60 -12.64 3.84
N ALA A 36 -11.83 -13.03 3.54
CA ALA A 36 -12.45 -12.86 2.23
C ALA A 36 -12.62 -11.37 1.87
N GLU A 37 -13.14 -10.56 2.79
CA GLU A 37 -13.31 -9.12 2.59
C GLU A 37 -11.96 -8.42 2.40
N HIS A 38 -10.92 -8.84 3.14
CA HIS A 38 -9.58 -8.31 2.94
C HIS A 38 -9.04 -8.65 1.55
N LEU A 39 -9.08 -9.92 1.15
CA LEU A 39 -8.56 -10.34 -0.15
C LEU A 39 -9.30 -9.68 -1.31
N GLN A 40 -10.61 -9.43 -1.17
CA GLN A 40 -11.37 -8.70 -2.16
C GLN A 40 -10.86 -7.26 -2.31
N ALA A 41 -10.65 -6.54 -1.20
CA ALA A 41 -10.12 -5.17 -1.25
C ALA A 41 -8.74 -5.12 -1.95
N TRP A 42 -7.87 -6.09 -1.69
CA TRP A 42 -6.57 -6.19 -2.38
C TRP A 42 -6.73 -6.46 -3.89
N SER A 43 -7.70 -7.28 -4.29
CA SER A 43 -7.99 -7.52 -5.70
C SER A 43 -8.48 -6.25 -6.38
N ASP A 44 -9.41 -5.54 -5.75
CA ASP A 44 -9.99 -4.30 -6.29
C ASP A 44 -8.92 -3.22 -6.48
N GLU A 45 -7.96 -3.11 -5.55
CA GLU A 45 -6.82 -2.20 -5.66
C GLU A 45 -5.92 -2.54 -6.86
N CYS A 46 -5.62 -3.83 -7.08
CA CYS A 46 -4.85 -4.26 -8.24
C CYS A 46 -5.56 -3.93 -9.56
N ASP A 47 -6.87 -4.17 -9.64
CA ASP A 47 -7.68 -3.85 -10.82
C ASP A 47 -7.69 -2.34 -11.10
N GLN A 48 -7.78 -1.52 -10.06
CA GLN A 48 -7.71 -0.07 -10.18
C GLN A 48 -6.35 0.40 -10.73
N ILE A 49 -5.25 -0.20 -10.27
CA ILE A 49 -3.91 0.12 -10.78
C ILE A 49 -3.81 -0.24 -12.26
N ILE A 50 -4.25 -1.44 -12.65
CA ILE A 50 -4.23 -1.90 -14.04
C ILE A 50 -5.02 -0.92 -14.93
N GLY A 51 -6.27 -0.62 -14.55
CA GLY A 51 -7.09 0.33 -15.31
C GLY A 51 -6.49 1.73 -15.41
N SER A 52 -5.78 2.20 -14.37
CA SER A 52 -5.08 3.48 -14.42
C SER A 52 -3.89 3.48 -15.39
N MET A 53 -3.17 2.37 -15.49
CA MET A 53 -2.04 2.22 -16.42
C MET A 53 -2.53 2.15 -17.88
N GLU A 54 -3.61 1.41 -18.13
CA GLU A 54 -4.24 1.36 -19.45
C GLU A 54 -4.72 2.74 -19.90
N SER A 55 -5.37 3.49 -19.01
CA SER A 55 -5.79 4.87 -19.31
C SER A 55 -4.61 5.80 -19.59
N LEU A 56 -3.52 5.67 -18.83
CA LEU A 56 -2.30 6.46 -19.06
C LEU A 56 -1.67 6.11 -20.41
N GLU A 57 -1.65 4.84 -20.80
CA GLU A 57 -1.13 4.41 -22.10
C GLU A 57 -1.93 5.02 -23.25
N GLU A 58 -3.26 5.06 -23.13
CA GLU A 58 -4.13 5.67 -24.13
C GLU A 58 -3.90 7.19 -24.24
N GLN A 59 -3.80 7.89 -23.11
CA GLN A 59 -3.45 9.32 -23.08
C GLN A 59 -2.05 9.59 -23.66
N SER A 60 -1.08 8.69 -23.44
CA SER A 60 0.26 8.82 -24.02
C SER A 60 0.21 8.76 -25.54
N LYS A 61 -0.62 7.87 -26.11
CA LYS A 61 -0.79 7.76 -27.57
C LYS A 61 -1.41 9.02 -28.16
N GLU A 62 -2.41 9.59 -27.50
CA GLU A 62 -3.02 10.87 -27.91
C GLU A 62 -1.99 12.00 -27.87
N TRP A 63 -1.17 12.04 -26.82
CA TRP A 63 -0.08 13.01 -26.69
C TRP A 63 0.96 12.87 -27.79
N ASP A 64 1.43 11.67 -28.08
CA ASP A 64 2.42 11.42 -29.12
C ASP A 64 1.91 11.84 -30.50
N LEU A 65 0.64 11.55 -30.79
CA LEU A 65 -0.01 11.94 -32.04
C LEU A 65 -0.16 13.47 -32.14
N TRP A 66 -0.52 14.14 -31.05
CA TRP A 66 -0.57 15.59 -30.98
C TRP A 66 0.82 16.22 -31.16
N TYR A 67 1.85 15.65 -30.51
CA TYR A 67 3.23 16.14 -30.56
C TYR A 67 3.82 16.03 -31.96
N ASP A 68 3.57 14.91 -32.66
CA ASP A 68 3.98 14.74 -34.05
C ASP A 68 3.36 15.82 -34.95
N GLN A 69 2.04 15.99 -34.87
CA GLN A 69 1.31 16.93 -35.72
C GLN A 69 1.65 18.40 -35.45
N MET A 70 1.86 18.78 -34.18
CA MET A 70 2.05 20.18 -33.82
C MET A 70 3.51 20.62 -33.85
N PHE A 71 4.45 19.74 -33.53
CA PHE A 71 5.85 20.12 -33.37
C PHE A 71 6.76 19.50 -34.43
N LEU A 72 6.67 18.20 -34.68
CA LEU A 72 7.55 17.53 -35.65
C LEU A 72 7.21 17.93 -37.09
N GLN A 73 5.93 18.00 -37.46
CA GLN A 73 5.52 18.37 -38.81
C GLN A 73 5.63 19.86 -39.13
N LYS A 74 5.62 20.73 -38.11
CA LYS A 74 5.77 22.19 -38.27
C LYS A 74 7.20 22.66 -38.05
N GLN A 75 8.14 21.74 -37.85
CA GLN A 75 9.53 22.07 -37.63
C GLN A 75 10.15 22.61 -38.93
N PRO A 76 10.83 23.77 -38.90
CA PRO A 76 11.44 24.32 -40.10
C PRO A 76 12.51 23.37 -40.64
N PRO A 77 12.63 23.23 -41.98
CA PRO A 77 13.58 22.33 -42.61
C PRO A 77 15.01 22.74 -42.22
N GLY A 78 15.65 21.92 -41.38
CA GLY A 78 17.01 22.19 -40.90
C GLY A 78 17.35 21.61 -39.51
N ILE A 79 16.35 21.27 -38.68
CA ILE A 79 16.58 20.64 -37.38
C ILE A 79 16.58 19.10 -37.45
N SER A 80 15.91 18.52 -38.43
CA SER A 80 15.71 17.06 -38.51
C SER A 80 16.91 16.27 -39.06
N ASP A 81 17.99 16.92 -39.51
CA ASP A 81 19.16 16.26 -40.13
C ASP A 81 20.41 16.19 -39.22
N ALA A 82 20.28 16.50 -37.92
CA ALA A 82 21.44 16.52 -37.03
C ALA A 82 21.12 16.18 -35.56
N GLY A 83 20.73 14.92 -35.31
CA GLY A 83 20.98 14.29 -34.00
C GLY A 83 22.45 13.87 -33.83
N ILE A 84 23.21 13.80 -34.93
CA ILE A 84 24.64 13.51 -34.96
C ILE A 84 25.27 14.47 -35.97
N LEU A 85 26.17 15.32 -35.51
CA LEU A 85 27.13 16.02 -36.36
C LEU A 85 28.12 15.00 -36.94
N SER A 86 27.64 14.13 -37.84
CA SER A 86 28.50 13.23 -38.60
C SER A 86 29.17 14.05 -39.71
N PRO A 87 30.51 14.01 -39.85
CA PRO A 87 31.18 14.70 -40.93
C PRO A 87 30.72 14.10 -42.27
N LYS A 88 29.95 14.86 -43.05
CA LYS A 88 29.62 14.53 -44.44
C LYS A 88 30.91 14.61 -45.25
N LYS A 89 31.49 13.46 -45.61
CA LYS A 89 32.53 13.43 -46.65
C LYS A 89 31.89 13.95 -47.93
N LYS A 90 32.41 15.06 -48.45
CA LYS A 90 32.08 15.56 -49.79
C LYS A 90 32.41 14.45 -50.78
N LEU A 91 31.38 13.81 -51.33
CA LEU A 91 31.54 13.02 -52.54
C LEU A 91 31.79 14.05 -53.65
N ASN A 92 33.05 14.25 -53.99
CA ASN A 92 33.42 15.03 -55.15
C ASN A 92 32.88 14.28 -56.37
N SER A 93 31.80 14.78 -56.95
CA SER A 93 31.43 14.48 -58.32
C SER A 93 32.51 15.06 -59.22
N SER A 94 33.27 14.20 -59.88
CA SER A 94 34.09 14.57 -61.03
C SER A 94 34.00 13.44 -62.04
N THR A 95 33.32 13.77 -63.14
CA THR A 95 33.51 13.34 -64.53
C THR A 95 34.54 12.26 -64.82
#